data_AF-A0A0M2DPW3-F1
#
_entry.id   AF-A0A0M2DPW3-F1
#
_cell.length_a   1.000
_cell.length_b   1.000
_cell.length_c   1.000
_cell.angle_alpha   90.00
_cell.angle_beta   90.00
_cell.angle_gamma   90.00
#
_symmetry.space_group_name_H-M   'P 1'
#
loop_
_entity.id
_entity.type
_entity.pdbx_description
1 polymer ?
#
loop_
_entity_poly.entity_id
_entity_poly.type
_entity_poly.pdbx_seq_one_letter_code
_entity_poly.pdbx_strand_id
1 'polypeptide(L)'
;MRRNWKKERFNSLTDALRGCTEYAMDKDAGLSQSRIADRMGISLDSHYKYLSTGRLPAILIPTLEMACGNHFVSTWLATNAGKLVIDRPKGRKASDSDLVEFNTGFAKALQMLGDFHQGKASAQDTLAALQRHLEAAAWHHANVAQHATPELDFEA
;
A
#
# COMPACT_ATOMS: atom_id res chain seq x y z
N MET A 1 -8.91 19.23 10.23
CA MET A 1 -7.63 19.10 9.51
C MET A 1 -7.69 17.78 8.74
N ARG A 2 -7.59 17.78 7.41
CA ARG A 2 -7.81 16.57 6.58
C ARG A 2 -6.58 15.66 6.72
N ARG A 3 -6.75 14.43 7.22
CA ARG A 3 -5.63 13.51 7.49
C ARG A 3 -4.97 13.09 6.17
N ASN A 4 -3.63 13.07 6.13
CA ASN A 4 -2.89 12.66 4.94
C ASN A 4 -2.63 11.15 4.94
N TRP A 5 -3.66 10.41 4.52
CA TRP A 5 -3.67 8.95 4.49
C TRP A 5 -2.53 8.28 3.71
N LYS A 6 -1.91 8.97 2.73
CA LYS A 6 -0.79 8.42 1.95
C LYS A 6 0.49 8.25 2.77
N LYS A 7 0.67 9.07 3.81
CA LYS A 7 1.85 9.08 4.68
C LYS A 7 1.62 8.33 5.99
N GLU A 8 0.39 7.91 6.25
CA GLU A 8 0.04 7.26 7.50
C GLU A 8 0.74 5.90 7.60
N ARG A 9 1.29 5.63 8.79
CA ARG A 9 1.85 4.35 9.16
C ARG A 9 1.31 3.99 10.53
N PHE A 10 0.80 2.78 10.65
CA PHE A 10 0.18 2.30 11.89
C PHE A 10 1.21 1.52 12.69
N ASN A 11 1.19 1.70 14.02
CA ASN A 11 2.10 1.02 14.94
C ASN A 11 1.41 -0.17 15.65
N SER A 12 0.10 -0.31 15.50
CA SER A 12 -0.66 -1.43 16.05
C SER A 12 -1.70 -1.94 15.05
N LEU A 13 -2.08 -3.21 15.18
CA LEU A 13 -3.14 -3.82 14.37
C LEU A 13 -4.48 -3.11 14.57
N THR A 14 -4.79 -2.72 15.81
CA THR A 14 -6.02 -1.99 16.16
C THR A 14 -6.07 -0.64 15.45
N ASP A 15 -4.95 0.09 15.41
CA ASP A 15 -4.89 1.37 14.70
C ASP A 15 -5.00 1.18 13.19
N ALA A 16 -4.39 0.13 12.63
CA ALA A 16 -4.52 -0.20 11.21
C ALA A 16 -5.98 -0.49 10.83
N LEU A 17 -6.68 -1.29 11.65
CA LEU A 17 -8.11 -1.59 11.45
C LEU A 17 -8.99 -0.35 11.52
N ARG A 18 -8.77 0.52 12.52
CA ARG A 18 -9.47 1.81 12.62
C ARG A 18 -9.15 2.70 11.44
N GLY A 19 -7.90 2.77 11.04
CA GLY A 19 -7.43 3.52 9.89
C GLY A 19 -8.10 3.09 8.59
N CYS A 20 -8.35 1.80 8.38
CA CYS A 20 -9.09 1.32 7.21
C CYS A 20 -10.49 1.95 7.16
N THR A 21 -11.18 1.92 8.27
CA THR A 21 -12.55 2.40 8.40
C THR A 21 -12.64 3.93 8.35
N GLU A 22 -11.78 4.63 9.07
CA GLU A 22 -11.67 6.10 9.05
C GLU A 22 -11.33 6.61 7.64
N TYR A 23 -10.44 5.94 6.91
CA TYR A 23 -10.16 6.28 5.51
C TYR A 23 -11.39 6.18 4.61
N ALA A 24 -12.21 5.14 4.81
CA ALA A 24 -13.43 4.93 4.04
C ALA A 24 -14.52 5.97 4.37
N MET A 25 -14.53 6.47 5.61
CA MET A 25 -15.39 7.55 6.08
C MET A 25 -14.95 8.92 5.56
N ASP A 26 -13.64 9.16 5.48
CA ASP A 26 -13.03 10.43 5.03
C ASP A 26 -13.07 10.64 3.50
N LYS A 27 -13.34 9.60 2.71
CA LYS A 27 -13.52 9.71 1.25
C LYS A 27 -14.72 10.59 0.91
N ASP A 28 -14.70 11.25 -0.25
CA ASP A 28 -15.72 12.23 -0.65
C ASP A 28 -17.15 11.67 -0.71
N ALA A 29 -17.32 10.35 -0.86
CA ALA A 29 -18.61 9.65 -0.81
C ALA A 29 -18.96 9.01 0.55
N GLY A 30 -18.09 9.17 1.57
CA GLY A 30 -18.21 8.76 2.97
C GLY A 30 -19.03 7.50 3.26
N LEU A 31 -18.38 6.38 3.54
CA LEU A 31 -19.07 5.17 3.98
C LEU A 31 -19.38 5.25 5.48
N SER A 32 -20.61 4.93 5.89
CA SER A 32 -20.92 4.73 7.31
C SER A 32 -20.36 3.40 7.81
N GLN A 33 -20.11 3.32 9.12
CA GLN A 33 -19.73 2.09 9.81
C GLN A 33 -20.70 0.93 9.52
N SER A 34 -22.00 1.22 9.48
CA SER A 34 -23.02 0.23 9.09
C SER A 34 -22.82 -0.30 7.68
N ARG A 35 -22.60 0.59 6.70
CA ARG A 35 -22.38 0.17 5.30
C ARG A 35 -21.11 -0.65 5.13
N ILE A 36 -20.07 -0.39 5.92
CA ILE A 36 -18.85 -1.18 5.91
C ILE A 36 -19.12 -2.58 6.47
N ALA A 37 -19.82 -2.67 7.61
CA ALA A 37 -20.22 -3.94 8.20
C ALA A 37 -21.11 -4.77 7.24
N ASP A 38 -22.07 -4.13 6.57
CA ASP A 38 -22.94 -4.77 5.57
C ASP A 38 -22.12 -5.34 4.39
N ARG A 39 -21.16 -4.58 3.87
CA ARG A 39 -20.24 -5.04 2.80
C ARG A 39 -19.35 -6.20 3.23
N MET A 40 -18.99 -6.24 4.51
CA MET A 40 -18.23 -7.34 5.09
C MET A 40 -19.11 -8.56 5.40
N GLY A 41 -20.44 -8.44 5.35
CA GLY A 41 -21.38 -9.49 5.74
C GLY A 41 -21.41 -9.80 7.23
N ILE A 42 -21.12 -8.81 8.08
CA ILE A 42 -21.11 -8.96 9.55
C ILE A 42 -22.04 -7.95 10.23
N SER A 43 -22.41 -8.22 11.48
CA SER A 43 -23.17 -7.23 12.27
C SER A 43 -22.30 -6.03 12.65
N LEU A 44 -22.95 -4.86 12.77
CA LEU A 44 -22.31 -3.62 13.22
C LEU A 44 -21.63 -3.77 14.59
N ASP A 45 -22.27 -4.49 15.53
CA ASP A 45 -21.71 -4.76 16.85
C ASP A 45 -20.40 -5.56 16.77
N SER A 46 -20.36 -6.56 15.88
CA SER A 46 -19.14 -7.34 15.63
C SER A 46 -18.05 -6.46 15.04
N HIS A 47 -18.40 -5.58 14.10
CA HIS A 47 -17.47 -4.64 13.51
C HIS A 47 -16.81 -3.75 14.58
N TYR A 48 -17.60 -3.10 15.44
CA TYR A 48 -17.07 -2.28 16.54
C TYR A 48 -16.19 -3.10 17.51
N LYS A 49 -16.60 -4.32 17.84
CA LYS A 49 -15.80 -5.21 18.70
C LYS A 49 -14.45 -5.53 18.07
N TYR A 50 -14.39 -5.77 16.76
CA TYR A 50 -13.13 -6.02 16.06
C TYR A 50 -12.25 -4.77 16.02
N LEU A 51 -12.82 -3.59 15.77
CA LEU A 51 -12.09 -2.30 15.80
C LEU A 51 -11.57 -1.93 17.21
N SER A 52 -12.24 -2.40 18.26
CA SER A 52 -11.81 -2.19 19.64
C SER A 52 -10.69 -3.14 20.05
N THR A 53 -10.83 -4.43 19.72
CA THR A 53 -9.95 -5.50 20.23
C THR A 53 -8.78 -5.83 19.32
N GLY A 54 -8.83 -5.45 18.04
CA GLY A 54 -7.87 -5.87 17.02
C GLY A 54 -8.02 -7.34 16.59
N ARG A 55 -9.00 -8.07 17.12
CA ARG A 55 -9.20 -9.51 16.90
C ARG A 55 -10.11 -9.80 15.72
N LEU A 56 -9.86 -9.16 14.59
CA LEU A 56 -10.58 -9.46 13.35
C LEU A 56 -10.16 -10.87 12.88
N PRO A 57 -11.11 -11.79 12.61
CA PRO A 57 -10.79 -13.07 11.96
C PRO A 57 -10.01 -12.85 10.66
N ALA A 58 -8.93 -13.60 10.44
CA ALA A 58 -8.06 -13.40 9.29
C ALA A 58 -8.78 -13.48 7.94
N ILE A 59 -9.82 -14.32 7.84
CA ILE A 59 -10.68 -14.46 6.65
C ILE A 59 -11.44 -13.17 6.29
N LEU A 60 -11.65 -12.27 7.25
CA LEU A 60 -12.33 -10.99 7.06
C LEU A 60 -11.39 -9.82 6.75
N ILE A 61 -10.07 -10.04 6.77
CA ILE A 61 -9.10 -8.98 6.42
C ILE A 61 -9.30 -8.54 4.96
N PRO A 62 -9.36 -9.44 3.96
CA PRO A 62 -9.57 -9.03 2.57
C PRO A 62 -10.91 -8.33 2.35
N THR A 63 -11.97 -8.76 3.05
CA THR A 63 -13.31 -8.17 2.90
C THR A 63 -13.38 -6.77 3.50
N LEU A 64 -12.75 -6.55 4.66
CA LEU A 64 -12.61 -5.21 5.24
C LEU A 64 -11.85 -4.27 4.29
N GLU A 65 -10.66 -4.69 3.86
CA GLU A 65 -9.79 -3.90 3.01
C GLU A 65 -10.44 -3.56 1.67
N MET A 66 -11.17 -4.50 1.07
CA MET A 66 -11.96 -4.28 -0.13
C MET A 66 -13.13 -3.32 0.11
N ALA A 67 -13.86 -3.48 1.22
CA ALA A 67 -14.97 -2.60 1.57
C ALA A 67 -14.53 -1.15 1.79
N CYS A 68 -13.35 -0.96 2.39
CA CYS A 68 -12.74 0.33 2.68
C CYS A 68 -11.90 0.90 1.52
N GLY A 69 -11.46 0.05 0.59
CA GLY A 69 -10.64 0.41 -0.56
C GLY A 69 -9.20 0.83 -0.20
N ASN A 70 -8.60 0.18 0.80
CA ASN A 70 -7.20 0.36 1.20
C ASN A 70 -6.66 -0.93 1.85
N HIS A 71 -5.33 -1.08 1.90
CA HIS A 71 -4.66 -2.30 2.39
C HIS A 71 -3.82 -2.06 3.65
N PHE A 72 -4.30 -1.27 4.60
CA PHE A 72 -3.49 -0.90 5.77
C PHE A 72 -3.21 -2.07 6.72
N VAL A 73 -4.14 -3.01 6.88
CA VAL A 73 -3.97 -4.17 7.78
C VAL A 73 -2.94 -5.13 7.20
N SER A 74 -3.06 -5.46 5.91
CA SER A 74 -2.12 -6.29 5.17
C SER A 74 -0.73 -5.66 5.13
N THR A 75 -0.65 -4.35 4.90
CA THR A 75 0.62 -3.60 4.95
C THR A 75 1.24 -3.66 6.34
N TRP A 76 0.43 -3.47 7.40
CA TRP A 76 0.92 -3.55 8.78
C TRP A 76 1.43 -4.95 9.12
N LEU A 77 0.68 -6.01 8.79
CA LEU A 77 1.08 -7.39 9.04
C LEU A 77 2.42 -7.73 8.37
N ALA A 78 2.59 -7.34 7.12
CA ALA A 78 3.83 -7.55 6.39
C ALA A 78 4.99 -6.72 6.97
N THR A 79 4.77 -5.44 7.25
CA THR A 79 5.79 -4.55 7.82
C THR A 79 6.24 -5.04 9.20
N ASN A 80 5.30 -5.49 10.04
CA ASN A 80 5.59 -6.06 11.35
C ASN A 80 6.38 -7.39 11.26
N ALA A 81 6.21 -8.13 10.16
CA ALA A 81 7.03 -9.31 9.85
C ALA A 81 8.38 -8.97 9.19
N GLY A 82 8.76 -7.69 9.12
CA GLY A 82 9.99 -7.22 8.46
C GLY A 82 9.97 -7.40 6.94
N LYS A 83 8.76 -7.50 6.34
CA LYS A 83 8.57 -7.61 4.90
C LYS A 83 8.18 -6.25 4.31
N LEU A 84 8.64 -5.99 3.10
CA LEU A 84 8.22 -4.83 2.32
C LEU A 84 7.04 -5.22 1.43
N VAL A 85 5.96 -4.45 1.49
CA VAL A 85 4.83 -4.55 0.55
C VAL A 85 5.00 -3.48 -0.50
N ILE A 86 4.92 -3.89 -1.74
CA ILE A 86 4.97 -3.01 -2.90
C ILE A 86 3.65 -3.21 -3.63
N ASP A 87 2.91 -2.12 -3.83
CA ASP A 87 1.70 -2.17 -4.64
C ASP A 87 2.07 -2.61 -6.05
N ARG A 88 1.46 -3.71 -6.50
CA ARG A 88 1.66 -4.16 -7.87
C ARG A 88 1.04 -3.12 -8.80
N PRO A 89 1.81 -2.53 -9.69
CA PRO A 89 1.25 -1.61 -10.65
C PRO A 89 0.48 -2.37 -11.73
N LYS A 90 -0.57 -1.73 -12.24
CA LYS A 90 -1.28 -2.21 -13.43
C LYS A 90 -0.33 -2.06 -14.61
N GLY A 91 0.00 -3.17 -15.26
CA GLY A 91 0.97 -3.13 -16.32
C GLY A 91 0.47 -2.31 -17.50
N ARG A 92 1.38 -1.52 -18.06
CA ARG A 92 1.24 -0.84 -19.34
C ARG A 92 2.53 -1.07 -20.11
N LYS A 93 2.48 -0.96 -21.44
CA LYS A 93 3.68 -1.09 -22.26
C LYS A 93 4.74 -0.08 -21.81
N ALA A 94 5.92 -0.56 -21.43
CA ALA A 94 7.04 0.30 -21.09
C ALA A 94 7.48 1.11 -22.31
N SER A 95 7.65 2.40 -22.11
CA SER A 95 8.22 3.34 -23.06
C SER A 95 9.73 3.47 -22.83
N ASP A 96 10.46 3.94 -23.85
CA ASP A 96 11.89 4.24 -23.71
C ASP A 96 12.17 5.25 -22.59
N SER A 97 11.24 6.19 -22.35
CA SER A 97 11.31 7.12 -21.22
C SER A 97 11.23 6.43 -19.85
N ASP A 98 10.45 5.35 -19.71
CA ASP A 98 10.32 4.63 -18.43
C ASP A 98 11.66 3.95 -18.06
N LEU A 99 12.41 3.43 -19.05
CA LEU A 99 13.73 2.83 -18.83
C LEU A 99 14.78 3.87 -18.42
N VAL A 100 14.74 5.05 -19.04
CA VAL A 100 15.63 6.17 -18.66
C VAL A 100 15.31 6.65 -17.24
N GLU A 101 14.03 6.76 -16.89
CA GLU A 101 13.59 7.13 -15.54
C GLU A 101 14.01 6.09 -14.49
N PHE A 102 13.86 4.79 -14.81
CA PHE A 102 14.30 3.69 -13.95
C PHE A 102 15.81 3.78 -13.64
N ASN A 103 16.64 3.94 -14.68
CA ASN A 103 18.09 4.07 -14.51
C ASN A 103 18.47 5.32 -13.72
N THR A 104 17.82 6.45 -14.00
CA THR A 104 18.05 7.72 -13.27
C THR A 104 17.68 7.58 -11.79
N GLY A 105 16.56 6.92 -11.50
CA GLY A 105 16.14 6.60 -10.14
C GLY A 105 17.13 5.70 -9.40
N PHE A 106 17.67 4.68 -10.09
CA PHE A 106 18.68 3.79 -9.51
C PHE A 106 19.97 4.54 -9.17
N ALA A 107 20.51 5.32 -10.11
CA ALA A 107 21.73 6.10 -9.92
C ALA A 107 21.59 7.06 -8.74
N LYS A 108 20.43 7.73 -8.61
CA LYS A 108 20.14 8.61 -7.48
C LYS A 108 20.08 7.85 -6.15
N ALA A 109 19.42 6.69 -6.11
CA ALA A 109 19.33 5.88 -4.90
C ALA A 109 20.73 5.37 -4.47
N LEU A 110 21.55 4.95 -5.42
CA LEU A 110 22.92 4.52 -5.19
C LEU A 110 23.80 5.67 -4.66
N GLN A 111 23.67 6.87 -5.23
CA GLN A 111 24.37 8.06 -4.75
C GLN A 111 23.98 8.37 -3.29
N MET A 112 22.68 8.43 -2.99
CA MET A 112 22.19 8.70 -1.63
C MET A 112 22.61 7.63 -0.62
N LEU A 113 22.75 6.37 -1.05
CA LEU A 113 23.28 5.29 -0.23
C LEU A 113 24.77 5.50 0.07
N GLY A 114 25.56 5.87 -0.94
CA GLY A 114 26.97 6.22 -0.77
C GLY A 114 27.16 7.41 0.16
N ASP A 115 26.36 8.47 -0.01
CA ASP A 115 26.39 9.66 0.84
C ASP A 115 25.96 9.34 2.28
N PHE A 116 24.97 8.46 2.48
CA PHE A 116 24.55 8.03 3.81
C PHE A 116 25.67 7.32 4.56
N HIS A 117 26.38 6.39 3.92
CA HIS A 117 27.52 5.69 4.54
C HIS A 117 28.72 6.61 4.83
N GLN A 118 28.79 7.77 4.17
CA GLN A 118 29.76 8.83 4.46
C GLN A 118 29.26 9.86 5.49
N GLY A 119 28.05 9.68 6.05
CA GLY A 119 27.43 10.61 7.00
C GLY A 119 26.91 11.91 6.39
N LYS A 120 26.73 11.96 5.07
CA LYS A 120 26.33 13.16 4.30
C LYS A 120 24.84 13.21 3.95
N ALA A 121 24.11 12.12 4.16
CA ALA A 121 22.67 12.03 3.88
C ALA A 121 21.87 11.54 5.09
N SER A 122 20.59 11.89 5.13
CA SER A 122 19.65 11.41 6.16
C SER A 122 19.23 9.97 5.88
N ALA A 123 19.19 9.13 6.93
CA ALA A 123 18.67 7.77 6.85
C ALA A 123 17.26 7.73 6.24
N GLN A 124 16.39 8.68 6.62
CA GLN A 124 15.01 8.73 6.15
C GLN A 124 14.93 9.02 4.65
N ASP A 125 15.75 9.93 4.14
CA ASP A 125 15.74 10.31 2.73
C ASP A 125 16.33 9.19 1.86
N THR A 126 17.39 8.53 2.34
CA THR A 126 17.99 7.37 1.65
C THR A 126 17.04 6.19 1.59
N LEU A 127 16.32 5.89 2.68
CA LEU A 127 15.30 4.84 2.71
C LEU A 127 14.14 5.16 1.74
N ALA A 128 13.68 6.41 1.68
CA ALA A 128 12.64 6.82 0.75
C ALA A 128 13.09 6.68 -0.72
N ALA A 129 14.35 7.01 -1.04
CA ALA A 129 14.90 6.85 -2.38
C ALA A 129 15.01 5.37 -2.78
N LEU A 130 15.51 4.52 -1.89
CA LEU A 130 15.59 3.07 -2.11
C LEU A 130 14.20 2.46 -2.29
N GLN A 131 13.24 2.83 -1.44
CA GLN A 131 11.88 2.32 -1.54
C GLN A 131 11.21 2.67 -2.88
N ARG A 132 11.33 3.93 -3.34
CA ARG A 132 10.83 4.32 -4.66
C ARG A 132 11.45 3.51 -5.79
N HIS A 133 12.74 3.20 -5.69
CA HIS A 133 13.40 2.39 -6.71
C HIS A 133 12.96 0.92 -6.68
N LEU A 134 12.75 0.36 -5.48
CA LEU A 134 12.16 -0.99 -5.34
C LEU A 134 10.74 -1.05 -5.92
N GLU A 135 9.94 -0.02 -5.71
CA GLU A 135 8.61 0.12 -6.34
C GLU A 135 8.70 0.14 -7.87
N ALA A 136 9.65 0.90 -8.43
CA ALA A 136 9.90 0.93 -9.87
C ALA A 136 10.39 -0.43 -10.41
N ALA A 137 11.27 -1.13 -9.68
CA ALA A 137 11.75 -2.46 -10.07
C ALA A 137 10.61 -3.49 -10.06
N ALA A 138 9.73 -3.44 -9.04
CA ALA A 138 8.54 -4.27 -8.98
C ALA A 138 7.59 -4.00 -10.14
N TRP A 139 7.51 -2.75 -10.62
CA TRP A 139 6.76 -2.39 -11.82
C TRP A 139 7.26 -3.10 -13.07
N HIS A 140 8.56 -3.01 -13.33
CA HIS A 140 9.16 -3.70 -14.48
C HIS A 140 9.04 -5.22 -14.35
N HIS A 141 9.23 -5.78 -13.14
CA HIS A 141 9.01 -7.20 -12.89
C HIS A 141 7.59 -7.64 -13.23
N ALA A 142 6.58 -6.88 -12.80
CA ALA A 142 5.17 -7.17 -13.11
C ALA A 142 4.88 -7.11 -14.61
N ASN A 143 5.40 -6.12 -15.33
CA ASN A 143 5.24 -6.02 -16.78
C ASN A 143 5.88 -7.21 -17.52
N VAL A 144 7.08 -7.62 -17.11
CA VAL A 144 7.75 -8.78 -17.69
C VAL A 144 6.94 -10.06 -17.41
N ALA A 145 6.39 -10.20 -16.21
CA ALA A 145 5.52 -11.34 -15.86
C ALA A 145 4.21 -11.33 -16.68
N GLN A 146 3.58 -10.17 -16.89
CA GLN A 146 2.37 -10.04 -17.72
C GLN A 146 2.63 -10.29 -19.21
N HIS A 147 3.86 -10.06 -19.71
CA HIS A 147 4.21 -10.48 -21.08
C HIS A 147 4.04 -12.00 -21.28
N ALA A 148 4.17 -12.80 -20.21
CA ALA A 148 3.91 -14.24 -20.26
C ALA A 148 2.42 -14.60 -20.18
N THR A 149 1.54 -13.66 -19.75
CA THR A 149 0.09 -13.87 -19.64
C THR A 149 -0.63 -12.52 -19.84
N PRO A 150 -0.77 -12.05 -21.09
CA PRO A 150 -1.35 -10.75 -21.37
C PRO A 150 -2.81 -10.69 -20.89
N GLU A 151 -3.14 -9.66 -20.12
CA GLU A 151 -4.54 -9.36 -19.76
C GLU A 151 -5.29 -8.93 -21.01
N LEU A 152 -6.51 -9.43 -21.19
CA LEU A 152 -7.39 -9.04 -22.30
C LEU A 152 -7.84 -7.59 -22.07
N ASP A 153 -7.51 -6.70 -23.01
CA ASP A 153 -8.10 -5.35 -23.05
C ASP A 153 -9.60 -5.48 -23.35
N PHE A 154 -10.44 -5.16 -22.35
CA PHE A 154 -11.89 -5.12 -22.49
C PHE A 154 -12.42 -3.68 -22.64
N GLU A 155 -11.63 -2.79 -23.27
CA GLU A 155 -12.09 -1.45 -23.65
C GLU A 155 -12.37 -1.39 -25.16
N ALA A 156 -13.64 -1.52 -25.52
CA ALA A 156 -14.24 -1.12 -26.80
C ALA A 156 -15.51 -0.32 -26.53
#